data_AF-A0A9R1Q7F9-F1
#
_entry.id   AF-A0A9R1Q7F9-F1
#
_cell.length_a   1.000
_cell.length_b   1.000
_cell.length_c   1.000
_cell.angle_alpha   90.00
_cell.angle_beta   90.00
_cell.angle_gamma   90.00
#
_symmetry.space_group_name_H-M   'P 1'
#
loop_
_entity.id
_entity.type
_entity.pdbx_description
1 polymer ?
#
loop_
_entity_poly.entity_id
_entity_poly.type
_entity_poly.pdbx_seq_one_letter_code
_entity_poly.pdbx_strand_id
1 'polypeptide(L)'
;MKPKSSHVRRVVAILAPIGGFILLTILFLVTFICKRRTQQQNEMEEEEEFGELQGTPMGFTFQQLKEATEQFKDKLGEGGFGSVFKGQFADERIAVKRLDRTGQGKREFSAEVRTIGRIHHINLVRLIAFCAEKSHRLLVYEYMPKGSLDRWIYCRHDNEASPLDWN
;
A
#
# COMPACT_ATOMS: atom_id res chain seq x y z
N MET A 1 -64.02 -24.81 -29.21
CA MET A 1 -62.64 -24.63 -29.70
C MET A 1 -61.95 -23.48 -28.96
N LYS A 2 -61.31 -23.72 -27.81
CA LYS A 2 -60.28 -22.84 -27.20
C LYS A 2 -59.41 -23.65 -26.22
N PRO A 3 -58.10 -23.78 -26.49
CA PRO A 3 -57.14 -23.71 -25.41
C PRO A 3 -55.92 -22.87 -25.84
N LYS A 4 -55.96 -21.54 -25.60
CA LYS A 4 -54.82 -20.62 -25.86
C LYS A 4 -54.23 -19.99 -24.58
N SER A 5 -54.88 -20.19 -23.43
CA SER A 5 -54.59 -19.51 -22.16
C SER A 5 -53.34 -20.05 -21.42
N SER A 6 -53.11 -21.36 -21.44
CA SER A 6 -51.99 -21.98 -20.70
C SER A 6 -50.63 -21.70 -21.33
N HIS A 7 -50.54 -21.65 -22.67
CA HIS A 7 -49.32 -21.30 -23.39
C HIS A 7 -48.91 -19.85 -23.17
N VAL A 8 -49.85 -18.92 -23.21
CA VAL A 8 -49.57 -17.50 -22.95
C VAL A 8 -49.06 -17.29 -21.53
N ARG A 9 -49.68 -17.92 -20.52
CA ARG A 9 -49.19 -17.83 -19.12
C ARG A 9 -47.80 -18.44 -18.94
N ARG A 10 -47.48 -19.55 -19.62
CA ARG A 10 -46.13 -20.17 -19.60
C ARG A 10 -45.08 -19.29 -20.27
N VAL A 11 -45.39 -18.70 -21.41
CA VAL A 11 -44.47 -17.79 -22.13
C VAL A 11 -44.20 -16.52 -21.31
N VAL A 12 -45.24 -15.94 -20.70
CA VAL A 12 -45.10 -14.77 -19.82
C VAL A 12 -44.27 -15.10 -18.57
N ALA A 13 -44.46 -16.28 -17.96
CA ALA A 13 -43.69 -16.70 -16.80
C ALA A 13 -42.18 -16.89 -17.08
N ILE A 14 -41.79 -17.15 -18.33
CA ILE A 14 -40.39 -17.35 -18.75
C ILE A 14 -39.74 -16.03 -19.20
N LEU A 15 -40.48 -15.15 -19.89
CA LEU A 15 -39.92 -13.89 -20.41
C LEU A 15 -39.68 -12.83 -19.32
N ALA A 16 -40.52 -12.78 -18.29
CA ALA A 16 -40.37 -11.84 -17.18
C ALA A 16 -39.03 -11.97 -16.41
N PRO A 17 -38.57 -13.16 -16.00
CA PRO A 17 -37.27 -13.29 -15.32
C PRO A 17 -36.06 -13.01 -16.23
N ILE A 18 -36.17 -13.27 -17.53
CA ILE A 18 -35.08 -12.98 -18.50
C ILE A 18 -34.83 -11.47 -18.58
N GLY A 19 -35.89 -10.66 -18.66
CA GLY A 19 -35.77 -9.20 -18.67
C GLY A 19 -35.14 -8.65 -17.39
N GLY A 20 -35.53 -9.20 -16.24
CA GLY A 20 -34.94 -8.84 -14.94
C GLY A 20 -33.45 -9.21 -14.85
N PHE A 21 -33.08 -10.40 -15.33
CA PHE A 21 -31.68 -10.84 -15.33
C PHE A 21 -30.81 -9.96 -16.25
N ILE A 22 -31.30 -9.62 -17.44
CA ILE A 22 -30.60 -8.72 -18.38
C ILE A 22 -30.42 -7.33 -17.76
N LEU A 23 -31.42 -6.78 -17.08
CA LEU A 23 -31.29 -5.47 -16.42
C LEU A 23 -30.24 -5.50 -15.29
N LEU A 24 -30.23 -6.56 -14.48
CA LEU A 24 -29.26 -6.73 -13.39
C LEU A 24 -27.83 -6.90 -13.91
N THR A 25 -27.63 -7.65 -15.00
CA THR A 25 -26.29 -7.80 -15.60
C THR A 25 -25.80 -6.49 -16.20
N ILE A 26 -26.67 -5.72 -16.86
CA ILE A 26 -26.31 -4.38 -17.37
C ILE A 26 -25.93 -3.45 -16.21
N LEU A 27 -26.72 -3.42 -15.13
CA LEU A 27 -26.42 -2.59 -13.95
C LEU A 27 -25.08 -3.00 -13.31
N PHE A 28 -24.83 -4.31 -13.19
CA PHE A 28 -23.57 -4.83 -12.67
C PHE A 28 -22.38 -4.45 -13.56
N LEU A 29 -22.50 -4.57 -14.89
CA LEU A 29 -21.45 -4.17 -15.82
C LEU A 29 -21.19 -2.67 -15.78
N VAL A 30 -22.24 -1.83 -15.74
CA VAL A 30 -22.12 -0.37 -15.63
C VAL A 30 -21.44 0.01 -14.32
N THR A 31 -21.88 -0.54 -13.18
CA THR A 31 -21.25 -0.26 -11.88
C THR A 31 -19.81 -0.74 -11.82
N PHE A 32 -19.51 -1.92 -12.38
CA PHE A 32 -18.16 -2.46 -12.48
C PHE A 32 -17.26 -1.56 -13.34
N ILE A 33 -17.71 -1.15 -14.53
CA ILE A 33 -16.97 -0.27 -15.44
C ILE A 33 -16.77 1.12 -14.82
N CYS A 34 -17.80 1.71 -14.20
CA CYS A 34 -17.69 2.99 -13.52
C CYS A 34 -16.71 2.92 -12.35
N LYS A 35 -16.83 1.91 -11.49
CA LYS A 35 -15.87 1.69 -10.39
C LYS A 35 -14.44 1.54 -10.92
N ARG A 36 -14.26 0.78 -11.99
CA ARG A 36 -12.94 0.53 -12.58
C ARG A 36 -12.34 1.80 -13.20
N ARG A 37 -13.16 2.63 -13.85
CA ARG A 37 -12.74 3.94 -14.38
C ARG A 37 -12.39 4.94 -13.28
N THR A 38 -13.25 5.08 -12.28
CA THR A 38 -12.99 5.96 -11.13
C THR A 38 -11.74 5.53 -10.37
N GLN A 39 -11.52 4.23 -10.21
CA GLN A 39 -10.29 3.73 -9.59
C GLN A 39 -9.04 4.13 -10.40
N GLN A 40 -9.06 4.00 -11.72
CA GLN A 40 -7.93 4.41 -12.57
C GLN A 40 -7.68 5.92 -12.52
N GLN A 41 -8.73 6.75 -12.52
CA GLN A 41 -8.57 8.19 -12.37
C GLN A 41 -7.93 8.55 -11.02
N ASN A 42 -8.39 7.92 -9.93
CA ASN A 42 -7.81 8.16 -8.60
C ASN A 42 -6.33 7.72 -8.52
N GLU A 43 -5.95 6.63 -9.19
CA GLU A 43 -4.55 6.18 -9.26
C GLU A 43 -3.67 7.20 -10.00
N MET A 44 -4.14 7.76 -11.11
CA MET A 44 -3.42 8.81 -11.86
C MET A 44 -3.32 10.13 -11.09
N GLU A 45 -4.41 10.58 -10.46
CA GLU A 45 -4.42 11.79 -9.63
C GLU A 45 -3.47 11.67 -8.43
N GLU A 46 -3.37 10.49 -7.81
CA GLU A 46 -2.39 10.23 -6.76
C GLU A 46 -0.95 10.34 -7.28
N GLU A 47 -0.65 9.73 -8.43
CA GLU A 47 0.70 9.80 -9.03
C GLU A 47 1.10 11.23 -9.39
N GLU A 48 0.19 12.02 -9.97
CA GLU A 48 0.41 13.45 -10.24
C GLU A 48 0.58 14.25 -8.95
N GLU A 49 -0.28 14.05 -7.94
CA GLU A 49 -0.19 14.76 -6.66
C GLU A 49 1.17 14.53 -5.99
N PHE A 50 1.68 13.28 -5.98
CA PHE A 50 2.98 12.97 -5.40
C PHE A 50 4.17 13.43 -6.27
N GLY A 51 3.99 13.49 -7.59
CA GLY A 51 5.00 13.96 -8.56
C GLY A 51 5.18 15.48 -8.55
N GLU A 52 4.12 16.25 -8.26
CA GLU A 52 4.17 17.73 -8.20
C GLU A 52 4.79 18.28 -6.90
N LEU A 53 4.98 17.44 -5.88
CA LEU A 53 5.58 17.88 -4.63
C LEU A 53 7.09 18.19 -4.82
N GLN A 54 7.47 19.47 -4.82
CA GLN A 54 8.89 19.84 -4.86
C GLN A 54 9.66 19.24 -3.66
N GLY A 55 10.77 18.55 -3.95
CA GLY A 55 11.61 17.90 -2.94
C GLY A 55 11.13 16.53 -2.47
N THR A 56 10.22 15.85 -3.20
CA THR A 56 9.78 14.52 -2.81
C THR A 56 10.84 13.44 -2.99
N PRO A 57 10.79 12.40 -2.14
CA PRO A 57 11.53 11.16 -2.31
C PRO A 57 11.23 10.49 -3.67
N MET A 58 12.22 9.86 -4.32
CA MET A 58 12.03 9.20 -5.62
C MET A 58 10.94 8.11 -5.58
N GLY A 59 10.14 8.00 -6.64
CA GLY A 59 9.14 6.94 -6.78
C GLY A 59 9.78 5.61 -7.19
N PHE A 60 9.53 4.56 -6.41
CA PHE A 60 9.91 3.18 -6.72
C PHE A 60 8.70 2.34 -7.08
N THR A 61 8.91 1.38 -7.98
CA THR A 61 7.94 0.31 -8.22
C THR A 61 7.98 -0.72 -7.08
N PHE A 62 6.88 -1.44 -6.90
CA PHE A 62 6.84 -2.52 -5.90
C PHE A 62 7.87 -3.61 -6.21
N GLN A 63 8.07 -3.92 -7.48
CA GLN A 63 9.02 -4.95 -7.92
C GLN A 63 10.45 -4.59 -7.56
N GLN A 64 10.88 -3.34 -7.77
CA GLN A 64 12.22 -2.88 -7.38
C GLN A 64 12.44 -3.03 -5.87
N LEU A 65 11.47 -2.64 -5.04
CA LEU A 65 11.60 -2.77 -3.58
C LEU A 65 11.53 -4.23 -3.12
N LYS A 66 10.76 -5.07 -3.81
CA LYS A 66 10.73 -6.51 -3.57
C LYS A 66 12.08 -7.15 -3.88
N GLU A 67 12.74 -6.75 -4.96
CA GLU A 67 14.09 -7.22 -5.31
C GLU A 67 15.13 -6.70 -4.31
N ALA A 68 15.10 -5.40 -4.01
CA ALA A 68 16.02 -4.77 -3.06
C ALA A 68 15.95 -5.40 -1.65
N THR A 69 14.80 -5.96 -1.26
CA THR A 69 14.58 -6.58 0.05
C THR A 69 14.68 -8.11 0.03
N GLU A 70 15.16 -8.71 -1.06
CA GLU A 70 15.18 -10.17 -1.25
C GLU A 70 13.81 -10.81 -0.94
N GLN A 71 12.73 -10.21 -1.46
CA GLN A 71 11.34 -10.59 -1.20
C GLN A 71 10.90 -10.38 0.27
N PHE A 72 11.34 -9.28 0.89
CA PHE A 72 11.02 -8.93 2.29
C PHE A 72 11.51 -9.97 3.30
N LYS A 73 12.72 -10.51 3.09
CA LYS A 73 13.27 -11.63 3.87
C LYS A 73 13.78 -11.22 5.24
N ASP A 74 14.53 -10.12 5.34
CA ASP A 74 15.16 -9.67 6.59
C ASP A 74 14.29 -8.58 7.25
N LYS A 75 13.49 -8.98 8.25
CA LYS A 75 12.62 -8.08 9.00
C LYS A 75 13.40 -7.41 10.13
N LEU A 76 13.50 -6.09 10.08
CA LEU A 76 14.16 -5.25 11.09
C LEU A 76 13.25 -4.94 12.28
N GLY A 77 11.93 -4.88 12.05
CA GLY A 77 10.96 -4.58 13.09
C GLY A 77 9.52 -4.62 12.60
N GLU A 78 8.59 -4.60 13.53
CA GLU A 78 7.15 -4.62 13.27
C GLU A 78 6.41 -3.81 14.32
N GLY A 79 5.34 -3.13 13.92
CA GLY A 79 4.49 -2.38 14.83
C GLY A 79 3.10 -2.15 14.26
N GLY A 80 2.32 -1.27 14.91
CA GLY A 80 0.94 -0.98 14.52
C GLY A 80 0.79 -0.42 13.09
N PHE A 81 1.86 0.13 12.54
CA PHE A 81 1.92 0.75 11.22
C PHE A 81 2.46 -0.18 10.12
N GLY A 82 2.81 -1.43 10.46
CA GLY A 82 3.33 -2.42 9.51
C GLY A 82 4.73 -2.91 9.85
N SER A 83 5.40 -3.48 8.84
CA SER A 83 6.69 -4.15 9.00
C SER A 83 7.80 -3.36 8.31
N VAL A 84 9.00 -3.37 8.88
CA VAL A 84 10.20 -2.76 8.31
C VAL A 84 11.18 -3.86 7.93
N PHE A 85 11.67 -3.82 6.70
CA PHE A 85 12.60 -4.79 6.15
C PHE A 85 13.91 -4.14 5.75
N LYS A 86 15.00 -4.88 5.88
CA LYS A 86 16.29 -4.48 5.35
C LYS A 86 16.28 -4.68 3.83
N GLY A 87 16.92 -3.76 3.12
CA GLY A 87 17.19 -3.92 1.71
C GLY A 87 18.54 -3.32 1.32
N GLN A 88 18.89 -3.57 0.07
CA GLN A 88 20.05 -3.01 -0.62
C GLN A 88 19.58 -2.45 -1.95
N PHE A 89 19.85 -1.18 -2.22
CA PHE A 89 19.56 -0.57 -3.51
C PHE A 89 20.81 0.16 -4.00
N ALA A 90 21.30 -0.23 -5.18
CA ALA A 90 22.66 0.09 -5.62
C ALA A 90 23.69 -0.25 -4.50
N ASP A 91 24.54 0.71 -4.13
CA ASP A 91 25.55 0.53 -3.09
C ASP A 91 25.08 1.00 -1.69
N GLU A 92 23.81 1.40 -1.55
CA GLU A 92 23.25 1.88 -0.28
C GLU A 92 22.34 0.86 0.41
N ARG A 93 22.53 0.71 1.73
CA ARG A 93 21.60 -0.04 2.60
C ARG A 93 20.38 0.81 2.89
N ILE A 94 19.21 0.22 2.73
CA ILE A 94 17.92 0.87 2.94
C ILE A 94 17.06 0.11 3.95
N ALA A 95 16.13 0.83 4.56
CA ALA A 95 15.05 0.26 5.37
C ALA A 95 13.71 0.50 4.66
N VAL A 96 13.05 -0.58 4.25
CA VAL A 96 11.77 -0.52 3.54
C VAL A 96 10.64 -0.82 4.52
N LYS A 97 9.87 0.21 4.87
CA LYS A 97 8.66 0.09 5.68
C LYS A 97 7.47 -0.21 4.77
N ARG A 98 6.87 -1.38 4.96
CA ARG A 98 5.68 -1.84 4.25
C ARG A 98 4.45 -1.64 5.12
N LEU A 99 3.48 -0.88 4.61
CA LEU A 99 2.25 -0.57 5.32
C LEU A 99 1.20 -1.65 4.98
N ASP A 100 1.06 -2.63 5.87
CA ASP A 100 0.29 -3.85 5.60
C ASP A 100 -1.22 -3.73 5.93
N ARG A 101 -1.68 -2.62 6.48
CA ARG A 101 -3.08 -2.46 6.91
C ARG A 101 -4.01 -1.97 5.80
N THR A 102 -4.94 -2.83 5.39
CA THR A 102 -6.04 -2.48 4.49
C THR A 102 -6.88 -1.33 5.09
N GLY A 103 -6.98 -0.21 4.36
CA GLY A 103 -7.80 0.95 4.73
C GLY A 103 -7.08 2.05 5.52
N GLN A 104 -6.20 1.70 6.48
CA GLN A 104 -5.43 2.69 7.27
C GLN A 104 -4.08 3.06 6.65
N GLY A 105 -3.44 2.12 5.94
CA GLY A 105 -2.11 2.31 5.39
C GLY A 105 -2.01 3.49 4.41
N LYS A 106 -3.07 3.81 3.66
CA LYS A 106 -3.08 4.96 2.74
C LYS A 106 -3.00 6.30 3.49
N ARG A 107 -3.73 6.45 4.59
CA ARG A 107 -3.71 7.69 5.38
C ARG A 107 -2.36 7.90 6.04
N GLU A 108 -1.80 6.83 6.62
CA GLU A 108 -0.49 6.84 7.25
C GLU A 108 0.61 7.11 6.23
N PHE A 109 0.53 6.48 5.06
CA PHE A 109 1.41 6.74 3.92
C PHE A 109 1.40 8.22 3.53
N SER A 110 0.22 8.77 3.22
CA SER A 110 0.10 10.17 2.79
C SER A 110 0.59 11.14 3.87
N ALA A 111 0.35 10.82 5.15
CA ALA A 111 0.87 11.62 6.25
C ALA A 111 2.40 11.59 6.29
N GLU A 112 3.03 10.42 6.26
CA GLU A 112 4.50 10.29 6.29
C GLU A 112 5.15 10.96 5.07
N VAL A 113 4.63 10.75 3.86
CA VAL A 113 5.17 11.39 2.64
C VAL A 113 5.04 12.91 2.67
N ARG A 114 3.88 13.45 3.07
CA ARG A 114 3.67 14.91 3.09
C ARG A 114 4.42 15.63 4.22
N THR A 115 4.65 14.96 5.35
CA THR A 115 5.30 15.55 6.53
C THR A 115 6.79 15.23 6.56
N ILE A 116 7.16 13.96 6.75
CA ILE A 116 8.55 13.50 6.88
C ILE A 116 9.30 13.64 5.55
N GLY A 117 8.62 13.41 4.42
CA GLY A 117 9.26 13.51 3.09
C GLY A 117 9.86 14.86 2.76
N ARG A 118 9.49 15.94 3.47
CA ARG A 118 10.05 17.28 3.28
C ARG A 118 11.07 17.69 4.35
N ILE A 119 11.21 16.90 5.41
CA ILE A 119 12.06 17.25 6.56
C ILE A 119 13.42 16.59 6.40
N HIS A 120 14.45 17.42 6.34
CA HIS A 120 15.85 16.99 6.33
C HIS A 120 16.51 17.49 7.62
N HIS A 121 16.69 16.60 8.58
CA HIS A 121 17.25 16.96 9.89
C HIS A 121 18.11 15.82 10.44
N ILE A 122 19.25 16.14 11.06
CA ILE A 122 20.23 15.17 11.56
C ILE A 122 19.66 14.17 12.59
N ASN A 123 18.62 14.56 13.32
CA ASN A 123 17.97 13.72 14.33
C ASN A 123 16.70 13.00 13.83
N LEU A 124 16.43 13.03 12.52
CA LEU A 124 15.30 12.32 11.91
C LEU A 124 15.82 11.39 10.81
N VAL A 125 15.33 10.16 10.79
CA VAL A 125 15.65 9.20 9.74
C VAL A 125 15.10 9.73 8.42
N ARG A 126 15.96 9.93 7.43
CA ARG A 126 15.56 10.51 6.15
C ARG A 126 14.71 9.53 5.36
N LEU A 127 13.56 10.02 4.86
CA LEU A 127 12.77 9.33 3.85
C LEU A 127 13.42 9.58 2.47
N ILE A 128 13.99 8.54 1.87
CA ILE A 128 14.73 8.59 0.60
C ILE A 128 13.79 8.42 -0.59
N ALA A 129 12.79 7.55 -0.43
CA ALA A 129 11.90 7.14 -1.51
C ALA A 129 10.55 6.61 -1.01
N PHE A 130 9.60 6.40 -1.92
CA PHE A 130 8.36 5.70 -1.62
C PHE A 130 7.87 4.86 -2.81
N CYS A 131 6.95 3.92 -2.55
CA CYS A 131 6.21 3.19 -3.57
C CYS A 131 4.71 3.33 -3.30
N ALA A 132 3.96 3.81 -4.28
CA ALA A 132 2.51 3.99 -4.25
C ALA A 132 1.77 3.16 -5.31
N GLU A 133 2.36 2.05 -5.78
CA GLU A 133 1.81 1.26 -6.87
C GLU A 133 0.56 0.45 -6.45
N LYS A 134 -0.59 0.65 -7.12
CA LYS A 134 -1.86 -0.07 -6.87
C LYS A 134 -2.27 0.02 -5.40
N SER A 135 -2.27 -1.11 -4.68
CA SER A 135 -2.54 -1.20 -3.24
C SER A 135 -1.27 -1.26 -2.38
N HIS A 136 -0.10 -1.30 -3.00
CA HIS A 136 1.17 -1.32 -2.30
C HIS A 136 1.54 0.09 -1.86
N ARG A 137 1.76 0.24 -0.55
CA ARG A 137 2.24 1.49 0.07
C ARG A 137 3.49 1.16 0.87
N LEU A 138 4.64 1.60 0.37
CA LEU A 138 5.94 1.36 1.00
C LEU A 138 6.73 2.65 1.08
N LEU A 139 7.54 2.76 2.12
CA LEU A 139 8.38 3.91 2.40
C LEU A 139 9.83 3.44 2.53
N VAL A 140 10.75 4.16 1.92
CA VAL A 140 12.16 3.81 1.87
C VAL A 140 12.93 4.82 2.68
N TYR A 141 13.55 4.35 3.75
CA TYR A 141 14.34 5.14 4.68
C TYR A 141 15.81 4.75 4.59
N GLU A 142 16.67 5.62 5.10
CA GLU A 142 18.07 5.27 5.39
C GLU A 142 18.15 4.12 6.40
N TYR A 143 19.06 3.19 6.16
CA TYR A 143 19.31 2.11 7.10
C TYR A 143 20.09 2.61 8.31
N MET A 144 19.58 2.31 9.51
CA MET A 144 20.22 2.63 10.79
C MET A 144 20.99 1.42 11.32
N PRO A 145 22.34 1.38 11.22
CA PRO A 145 23.12 0.18 11.52
C PRO A 145 23.13 -0.21 13.00
N LYS A 146 22.90 0.75 13.90
CA LYS A 146 22.80 0.50 15.36
C LYS A 146 21.39 0.05 15.78
N GLY A 147 20.46 -0.05 14.84
CA GLY A 147 19.08 -0.44 15.12
C GLY A 147 18.33 0.59 15.97
N SER A 148 17.22 0.15 16.54
CA SER A 148 16.31 0.96 17.33
C SER A 148 16.74 1.07 18.79
N LEU A 149 16.31 2.14 19.45
CA LEU A 149 16.68 2.47 20.83
C LEU A 149 16.22 1.41 21.85
N ASP A 150 15.09 0.75 21.61
CA ASP A 150 14.56 -0.30 22.49
C ASP A 150 15.56 -1.46 22.68
N ARG A 151 16.34 -1.80 21.65
CA ARG A 151 17.42 -2.79 21.75
C ARG A 151 18.48 -2.36 22.76
N TRP A 152 18.77 -1.08 22.88
CA TRP A 152 19.79 -0.57 23.81
C TRP A 152 19.28 -0.41 25.24
N ILE A 153 17.97 -0.15 25.40
CA ILE A 153 17.35 0.07 26.71
C ILE A 153 16.90 -1.26 27.35
N TYR A 154 16.36 -2.19 26.56
CA TYR A 154 15.71 -3.40 27.08
C TYR A 154 16.53 -4.68 26.91
N CYS A 155 17.54 -4.74 26.03
CA CYS A 155 18.39 -5.94 25.90
C CYS A 155 19.50 -5.96 26.94
N ARG A 156 19.19 -6.53 28.11
CA ARG A 156 20.15 -6.91 29.14
C ARG A 156 20.36 -8.43 29.07
N HIS A 157 21.16 -8.95 28.13
CA HIS A 157 22.08 -10.10 28.36
C HIS A 157 22.82 -10.76 27.17
N ASP A 158 22.51 -10.55 25.88
CA ASP A 158 23.09 -11.43 24.82
C ASP A 158 23.87 -10.72 23.68
N ASN A 159 24.35 -9.48 23.85
CA ASN A 159 25.27 -8.86 22.88
C ASN A 159 26.33 -7.98 23.53
N GLU A 160 27.54 -7.98 22.96
CA GLU A 160 28.79 -7.28 23.34
C GLU A 160 28.71 -5.74 23.39
N ALA A 161 27.52 -5.15 23.37
CA ALA A 161 27.35 -3.71 23.31
C ALA A 161 27.09 -3.15 24.71
N SER A 162 27.99 -2.28 25.18
CA SER A 162 27.81 -1.56 26.45
C SER A 162 26.48 -0.82 26.46
N PRO A 163 25.73 -0.84 27.59
CA PRO A 163 24.54 -0.02 27.76
C PRO A 163 24.85 1.45 27.48
N LEU A 164 23.84 2.20 27.01
CA LEU A 164 23.96 3.66 26.92
C LEU A 164 24.27 4.21 28.32
N ASP A 165 25.47 4.76 28.50
CA ASP A 165 25.82 5.49 29.71
C ASP A 165 25.41 6.96 29.59
N TRP A 166 25.27 7.61 30.74
CA TRP A 166 24.90 9.03 30.84
C TRP A 166 26.13 9.90 31.14
N ASN A 167 27.33 9.36 30.95
CA ASN A 167 28.61 9.96 31.39
C ASN A 167 29.30 10.74 30.27
#